data_AF-A0A7L4HUB9-F1
#
_entry.id   AF-A0A7L4HUB9-F1
#
_cell.length_a   1.000
_cell.length_b   1.000
_cell.length_c   1.000
_cell.angle_alpha   90.00
_cell.angle_beta   90.00
_cell.angle_gamma   90.00
#
_symmetry.space_group_name_H-M   'P 1'
#
loop_
_entity.id
_entity.type
_entity.pdbx_description
1 polymer ?
#
loop_
_entity_poly.entity_id
_entity_poly.type
_entity_poly.pdbx_seq_one_letter_code
_entity_poly.pdbx_strand_id
1 'polypeptide(L)'
;GTAAASAAKNAPLHVCMDAKHHKTQPGPEGQLYGQCALWKDNACCTANTSLEAHQDQSYLYNFNWDHCGAMPEKCKRHFIQDTCLYDSWRKERILHVPLCREDCEQWWEDCQDAVTCKVNWHK
;
A
#
# COMPACT_ATOMS: atom_id res chain seq x y z
N GLY A 1 12.33 16.87 22.17
CA GLY A 1 11.81 15.61 21.62
C GLY A 1 12.51 15.34 20.31
N THR A 2 13.34 14.29 20.23
CA THR A 2 14.22 14.02 19.08
C THR A 2 14.44 12.52 18.83
N ALA A 3 13.48 11.66 19.18
CA ALA A 3 13.67 10.21 19.09
C ALA A 3 13.45 9.60 17.68
N ALA A 4 12.83 10.30 16.74
CA ALA A 4 12.46 9.72 15.43
C ALA A 4 13.61 9.66 14.41
N ALA A 5 14.66 10.46 14.55
CA ALA A 5 15.70 10.61 13.51
C ALA A 5 16.82 9.54 13.55
N SER A 6 16.79 8.60 14.51
CA SER A 6 17.90 7.68 14.77
C SER A 6 17.93 6.43 13.86
N ALA A 7 16.77 5.97 13.38
CA ALA A 7 16.66 4.66 12.70
C ALA A 7 17.16 4.65 11.24
N ALA A 8 17.28 5.82 10.59
CA ALA A 8 17.52 5.90 9.14
C ALA A 8 19.01 5.75 8.73
N LYS A 9 19.96 5.87 9.66
CA LYS A 9 21.38 6.05 9.29
C LYS A 9 22.07 4.83 8.69
N ASN A 10 21.49 3.61 8.79
CA ASN A 10 22.08 2.37 8.26
C ASN A 10 21.05 1.46 7.55
N ALA A 11 19.91 2.01 7.11
CA ALA A 11 18.89 1.19 6.43
C ALA A 11 19.37 0.80 5.02
N PRO A 12 19.20 -0.47 4.61
CA PRO A 12 19.49 -0.88 3.24
C PRO A 12 18.56 -0.16 2.25
N LEU A 13 19.13 0.36 1.17
CA LEU A 13 18.41 1.02 0.07
C LEU A 13 18.17 0.03 -1.08
N HIS A 14 17.14 0.27 -1.89
CA HIS A 14 16.79 -0.55 -3.06
C HIS A 14 16.63 -2.04 -2.72
N VAL A 15 15.93 -2.34 -1.63
CA VAL A 15 15.59 -3.69 -1.23
C VAL A 15 14.08 -3.88 -1.24
N CYS A 16 13.65 -5.11 -1.50
CA CYS A 16 12.28 -5.53 -1.27
C CYS A 16 12.19 -6.20 0.10
N MET A 17 11.12 -5.94 0.84
CA MET A 17 10.86 -6.64 2.09
C MET A 17 10.60 -8.12 1.82
N ASP A 18 11.04 -8.99 2.73
CA ASP A 18 10.66 -10.41 2.67
C ASP A 18 9.15 -10.53 3.00
N ALA A 19 8.33 -10.65 1.95
CA ALA A 19 6.89 -10.81 2.04
C ALA A 19 6.36 -11.64 0.84
N LYS A 20 5.26 -12.36 1.05
CA LYS A 20 4.59 -13.32 0.16
C LYS A 20 4.36 -12.85 -1.27
N HIS A 21 4.09 -11.56 -1.48
CA HIS A 21 3.80 -11.00 -2.80
C HIS A 21 4.92 -10.07 -3.33
N HIS A 22 6.02 -9.95 -2.58
CA HIS A 22 7.20 -9.24 -3.00
C HIS A 22 8.16 -10.14 -3.80
N LYS A 23 8.83 -9.52 -4.76
CA LYS A 23 10.04 -10.04 -5.40
C LYS A 23 11.18 -10.06 -4.38
N THR A 24 12.18 -10.90 -4.62
CA THR A 24 13.39 -10.96 -3.78
C THR A 24 14.27 -9.72 -3.93
N GLN A 25 14.26 -9.08 -5.10
CA GLN A 25 14.99 -7.85 -5.40
C GLN A 25 14.14 -6.95 -6.30
N PRO A 26 14.27 -5.63 -6.19
CA PRO A 26 13.52 -4.73 -7.05
C PRO A 26 14.06 -4.80 -8.47
N GLY A 27 13.19 -4.49 -9.42
CA GLY A 27 13.58 -4.41 -10.81
C GLY A 27 12.41 -4.03 -11.71
N PRO A 28 12.66 -3.83 -13.01
CA PRO A 28 11.64 -3.38 -13.93
C PRO A 28 10.50 -4.41 -14.07
N GLU A 29 9.28 -3.90 -14.13
CA GLU A 29 8.03 -4.61 -14.40
C GLU A 29 7.31 -3.85 -15.51
N GLY A 30 7.36 -4.38 -16.74
CA GLY A 30 6.92 -3.65 -17.93
C GLY A 30 5.43 -3.28 -17.96
N GLN A 31 4.58 -4.01 -17.22
CA GLN A 31 3.12 -3.87 -17.28
C GLN A 31 2.48 -3.81 -15.88
N LEU A 32 2.94 -2.90 -15.03
CA LEU A 32 2.21 -2.60 -13.80
C LEU A 32 0.88 -1.90 -14.12
N TYR A 33 -0.18 -2.36 -13.47
CA TYR A 33 -1.55 -1.96 -13.76
C TYR A 33 -1.95 -0.67 -13.04
N GLY A 34 -2.68 0.20 -13.74
CA GLY A 34 -3.35 1.37 -13.18
C GLY A 34 -2.44 2.26 -12.34
N GLN A 35 -2.78 2.40 -11.06
CA GLN A 35 -2.08 3.28 -10.12
C GLN A 35 -0.68 2.76 -9.79
N CYS A 36 -0.41 1.47 -9.98
CA CYS A 36 0.90 0.88 -9.73
C CYS A 36 1.93 1.19 -10.84
N ALA A 37 1.53 1.82 -11.96
CA ALA A 37 2.43 2.10 -13.08
C ALA A 37 3.63 3.00 -12.71
N LEU A 38 3.53 3.77 -11.62
CA LEU A 38 4.60 4.64 -11.13
C LEU A 38 5.86 3.86 -10.69
N TRP A 39 5.71 2.59 -10.30
CA TRP A 39 6.83 1.76 -9.84
C TRP A 39 7.49 0.93 -10.95
N LYS A 40 7.02 1.01 -12.20
CA LYS A 40 7.36 0.08 -13.29
C LYS A 40 8.86 -0.08 -13.58
N ASP A 41 9.67 0.94 -13.32
CA ASP A 41 11.10 0.90 -13.65
C ASP A 41 11.91 0.19 -12.55
N ASN A 42 11.39 0.13 -11.33
CA ASN A 42 12.06 -0.48 -10.18
C ASN A 42 11.05 -0.90 -9.09
N ALA A 43 10.31 -1.98 -9.34
CA ALA A 43 9.22 -2.44 -8.48
C ALA A 43 9.60 -3.67 -7.65
N CYS A 44 8.99 -3.76 -6.47
CA CYS A 44 8.99 -4.97 -5.64
C CYS A 44 7.75 -5.86 -5.84
N CYS A 45 6.69 -5.35 -6.47
CA CYS A 45 5.52 -6.13 -6.85
C CYS A 45 5.68 -6.69 -8.28
N THR A 46 4.83 -7.64 -8.67
CA THR A 46 4.74 -8.16 -10.04
C THR A 46 3.56 -7.54 -10.80
N ALA A 47 3.52 -7.65 -12.13
CA ALA A 47 2.34 -7.28 -12.91
C ALA A 47 1.02 -7.91 -12.39
N ASN A 48 1.04 -9.20 -12.01
CA ASN A 48 -0.15 -9.88 -11.47
C ASN A 48 -0.59 -9.27 -10.13
N THR A 49 0.37 -9.05 -9.24
CA THR A 49 0.16 -8.35 -7.97
C THR A 49 -0.47 -6.97 -8.19
N SER A 50 0.03 -6.19 -9.15
CA SER A 50 -0.52 -4.86 -9.44
C SER A 50 -1.94 -4.89 -9.99
N LEU A 51 -2.31 -5.91 -10.77
CA LEU A 51 -3.67 -6.10 -11.26
C LEU A 51 -4.61 -6.43 -10.09
N GLU A 52 -4.16 -7.32 -9.21
CA GLU A 52 -4.91 -7.77 -8.04
C GLU A 52 -5.16 -6.65 -7.04
N ALA A 53 -4.22 -5.71 -6.89
CA ALA A 53 -4.40 -4.51 -6.08
C ALA A 53 -5.64 -3.67 -6.46
N HIS A 54 -6.15 -3.83 -7.67
CA HIS A 54 -7.31 -3.10 -8.19
C HIS A 54 -8.62 -3.92 -8.13
N GLN A 55 -8.60 -5.12 -7.56
CA GLN A 55 -9.80 -5.95 -7.39
C GLN A 55 -10.45 -5.76 -6.01
N ASP A 56 -11.79 -5.72 -6.00
CA ASP A 56 -12.60 -5.45 -4.80
C ASP A 56 -12.50 -6.54 -3.72
N GLN A 57 -12.19 -7.77 -4.15
CA GLN A 57 -11.98 -8.93 -3.30
C GLN A 57 -10.64 -9.60 -3.61
N SER A 58 -9.60 -8.79 -3.75
CA SER A 58 -8.26 -9.28 -4.03
C SER A 58 -7.79 -10.29 -2.98
N TYR A 59 -7.14 -11.36 -3.44
CA TYR A 59 -6.46 -12.31 -2.55
C TYR A 59 -5.30 -11.66 -1.79
N LEU A 60 -4.83 -10.48 -2.22
CA LEU A 60 -3.72 -9.79 -1.58
C LEU A 60 -4.06 -9.54 -0.12
N TYR A 61 -5.20 -8.91 0.19
CA TYR A 61 -5.58 -8.63 1.57
C TYR A 61 -6.69 -9.54 2.11
N ASN A 62 -7.38 -10.28 1.22
CA ASN A 62 -8.62 -10.98 1.57
C ASN A 62 -9.58 -10.07 2.37
N PHE A 63 -9.63 -8.79 1.97
CA PHE A 63 -10.36 -7.74 2.64
C PHE A 63 -11.38 -7.17 1.66
N ASN A 64 -12.60 -6.96 2.15
CA ASN A 64 -13.65 -6.33 1.38
C ASN A 64 -13.68 -4.84 1.72
N TRP A 65 -13.37 -3.98 0.75
CA TRP A 65 -13.46 -2.54 0.94
C TRP A 65 -14.88 -2.09 1.32
N ASP A 66 -15.90 -2.81 0.85
CA ASP A 66 -17.32 -2.49 1.08
C ASP A 66 -17.90 -3.15 2.36
N HIS A 67 -17.06 -3.56 3.29
CA HIS A 67 -17.44 -4.37 4.48
C HIS A 67 -18.51 -3.75 5.40
N CYS A 68 -18.75 -2.43 5.36
CA CYS A 68 -19.82 -1.78 6.12
C CYS A 68 -20.70 -0.85 5.25
N GLY A 69 -20.61 -0.97 3.92
CA GLY A 69 -21.27 -0.11 2.94
C GLY A 69 -20.38 0.12 1.71
N ALA A 70 -20.97 0.50 0.57
CA ALA A 70 -20.22 0.75 -0.65
C ALA A 70 -19.23 1.91 -0.46
N MET A 71 -17.95 1.66 -0.66
CA MET A 71 -16.89 2.65 -0.52
C MET A 71 -16.92 3.61 -1.72
N PRO A 72 -16.91 4.94 -1.51
CA PRO A 72 -16.78 5.90 -2.59
C PRO A 72 -15.49 5.68 -3.40
N GLU A 73 -15.58 5.76 -4.73
CA GLU A 73 -14.44 5.56 -5.63
C GLU A 73 -13.23 6.46 -5.32
N LYS A 74 -13.48 7.72 -4.89
CA LYS A 74 -12.41 8.64 -4.44
C LYS A 74 -11.64 8.10 -3.23
N CYS A 75 -12.33 7.50 -2.26
CA CYS A 75 -11.73 6.89 -1.08
C CYS A 75 -10.98 5.61 -1.44
N LYS A 76 -11.60 4.76 -2.25
CA LYS A 76 -11.05 3.47 -2.70
C LYS A 76 -9.74 3.63 -3.47
N ARG A 77 -9.60 4.70 -4.26
CA ARG A 77 -8.35 5.02 -4.96
C ARG A 77 -7.17 5.11 -4.00
N HIS A 78 -7.31 5.75 -2.84
CA HIS A 78 -6.22 5.88 -1.88
C HIS A 78 -5.78 4.52 -1.31
N PHE A 79 -6.71 3.60 -1.04
CA PHE A 79 -6.38 2.23 -0.60
C PHE A 79 -5.65 1.42 -1.68
N ILE A 80 -5.95 1.66 -2.96
CA ILE A 80 -5.21 1.06 -4.08
C ILE A 80 -3.79 1.66 -4.16
N GLN A 81 -3.62 2.98 -3.99
CA GLN A 81 -2.29 3.62 -3.96
C GLN A 81 -1.44 3.10 -2.79
N ASP A 82 -2.03 3.02 -1.59
CA ASP A 82 -1.38 2.43 -0.41
C ASP A 82 -0.97 0.98 -0.65
N THR A 83 -1.84 0.19 -1.28
CA THR A 83 -1.51 -1.18 -1.70
C THR A 83 -0.30 -1.21 -2.63
N CYS A 84 -0.29 -0.40 -3.69
CA CYS A 84 0.83 -0.37 -4.64
C CYS A 84 2.15 0.09 -3.98
N LEU A 85 2.08 0.95 -2.95
CA LEU A 85 3.23 1.38 -2.16
C LEU A 85 3.76 0.26 -1.26
N TYR A 86 2.86 -0.52 -0.66
CA TYR A 86 3.16 -1.33 0.52
C TYR A 86 3.27 -2.85 0.27
N ASP A 87 2.66 -3.36 -0.82
CA ASP A 87 2.25 -4.75 -1.05
C ASP A 87 3.01 -5.85 -0.28
N SER A 88 2.63 -6.11 0.97
CA SER A 88 3.33 -7.05 1.86
C SER A 88 2.44 -8.10 2.49
N TRP A 89 2.89 -9.36 2.47
CA TRP A 89 2.47 -10.40 3.41
C TRP A 89 3.63 -11.24 3.95
N ARG A 90 4.16 -10.90 5.12
CA ARG A 90 4.99 -11.69 6.06
C ARG A 90 6.45 -12.02 5.75
N LYS A 91 7.29 -11.28 6.48
CA LYS A 91 8.32 -11.68 7.48
C LYS A 91 8.80 -10.40 8.17
N GLU A 92 8.85 -9.33 7.38
CA GLU A 92 9.10 -7.96 7.79
C GLU A 92 7.84 -7.09 7.60
N ARG A 93 7.76 -5.96 8.30
CA ARG A 93 6.66 -4.99 8.23
C ARG A 93 7.21 -3.58 8.36
N ILE A 94 6.70 -2.63 7.58
CA ILE A 94 7.06 -1.22 7.75
C ILE A 94 6.29 -0.61 8.93
N LEU A 95 6.97 0.20 9.72
CA LEU A 95 6.40 0.93 10.85
C LEU A 95 6.81 2.39 10.75
N HIS A 96 5.86 3.28 11.04
CA HIS A 96 6.07 4.73 11.06
C HIS A 96 6.67 5.28 9.75
N VAL A 97 6.17 4.80 8.60
CA VAL A 97 6.45 5.44 7.31
C VAL A 97 6.03 6.91 7.41
N PRO A 98 6.94 7.87 7.20
CA PRO A 98 6.59 9.27 7.23
C PRO A 98 5.86 9.62 5.93
N LEU A 99 4.55 9.36 5.89
CA LEU A 99 3.69 9.79 4.81
C LEU A 99 3.70 11.32 4.72
N CYS A 100 3.70 11.87 3.51
CA CYS A 100 3.57 13.31 3.33
C CYS A 100 2.24 13.77 3.93
N ARG A 101 2.23 14.99 4.45
CA ARG A 101 1.05 15.54 5.13
C ARG A 101 -0.13 15.61 4.16
N GLU A 102 0.13 16.07 2.95
CA GLU A 102 -0.85 16.30 1.91
C GLU A 102 -1.52 14.99 1.47
N ASP A 103 -0.74 13.90 1.34
CA ASP A 103 -1.27 12.57 1.00
C ASP A 103 -2.23 12.07 2.10
N CYS A 104 -1.87 12.27 3.36
CA CYS A 104 -2.69 11.89 4.52
C CYS A 104 -4.00 12.70 4.59
N GLU A 105 -3.89 14.03 4.43
CA GLU A 105 -5.05 14.94 4.50
C GLU A 105 -6.02 14.68 3.34
N GLN A 106 -5.52 14.52 2.11
CA GLN A 106 -6.35 14.25 0.94
C GLN A 106 -7.07 12.89 1.04
N TRP A 107 -6.37 11.85 1.53
CA TRP A 107 -6.99 10.56 1.78
C TRP A 107 -8.15 10.70 2.78
N TRP A 108 -7.93 11.39 3.89
CA TRP A 108 -8.96 11.62 4.90
C TRP A 108 -10.18 12.34 4.32
N GLU A 109 -9.98 13.41 3.56
CA GLU A 109 -11.05 14.20 2.93
C GLU A 109 -11.88 13.38 1.93
N ASP A 110 -11.22 12.59 1.09
CA ASP A 110 -11.91 11.77 0.09
C ASP A 110 -12.71 10.61 0.72
N CYS A 111 -12.37 10.20 1.94
CA CYS A 111 -13.04 9.15 2.69
C CYS A 111 -14.13 9.65 3.67
N GLN A 112 -14.43 10.95 3.74
CA GLN A 112 -15.44 11.47 4.69
C GLN A 112 -16.85 10.87 4.51
N ASP A 113 -17.20 10.49 3.28
CA ASP A 113 -18.48 9.87 2.95
C ASP A 113 -18.45 8.32 3.03
N ALA A 114 -17.29 7.74 3.36
CA ALA A 114 -17.13 6.30 3.51
C ALA A 114 -17.52 5.86 4.92
N VAL A 115 -17.99 4.61 5.04
CA VAL A 115 -18.38 4.03 6.33
C VAL A 115 -17.47 2.85 6.66
N THR A 116 -16.99 2.82 7.90
CA THR A 116 -16.27 1.68 8.47
C THR A 116 -16.81 1.35 9.85
N CYS A 117 -16.74 0.06 10.20
CA CYS A 117 -17.18 -0.49 11.47
C CYS A 117 -15.98 -0.98 12.31
N LYS A 118 -14.75 -0.71 11.85
CA LYS A 118 -13.50 -0.90 12.60
C LYS A 118 -12.59 0.32 12.48
N VAL A 119 -11.90 0.63 13.58
CA VAL A 119 -10.84 1.67 13.62
C VAL A 119 -9.45 1.10 13.33
N ASN A 120 -9.27 -0.21 13.51
CA ASN A 120 -8.03 -0.92 13.18
C ASN A 120 -8.37 -2.10 12.28
N TRP A 121 -7.96 -2.03 11.02
CA TRP A 121 -8.32 -3.02 10.00
C TRP A 121 -7.37 -4.23 9.97
N HIS A 122 -6.29 -4.20 10.77
CA HIS A 122 -5.40 -5.34 10.98
C HIS A 122 -5.84 -6.25 12.16
N LYS A 123 -6.98 -5.97 12.80
CA LYS A 123 -7.49 -6.68 13.98
C LYS A 123 -8.90 -7.22 13.78
#